data_AF-A0A349GPN8-F1
#
_entry.id   AF-A0A349GPN8-F1
#
_cell.length_a   1.000
_cell.length_b   1.000
_cell.length_c   1.000
_cell.angle_alpha   90.00
_cell.angle_beta   90.00
_cell.angle_gamma   90.00
#
_symmetry.space_group_name_H-M   'P 1'
#
loop_
_entity.id
_entity.type
_entity.pdbx_description
1 polymer ?
#
loop_
_entity_poly.entity_id
_entity_poly.type
_entity_poly.pdbx_seq_one_letter_code
_entity_poly.pdbx_strand_id
1 'polypeptide(L)'
;MTRKQLERKYEERGLNNYRIRTVDDLKAVHNIDIEELKGYENLSDEYRELFEKTIIHFFNAQGLEKRAECIPKAINYVQDTEYISESELLVGKVIKAISKDNKIHTIHRYVFEKGIPFSKCRKYTSEYLRFELNNEWFHITENEQWY
;
A
#
# COMPACT_ATOMS: atom_id res chain seq x y z
N MET A 1 -19.77 7.99 -8.03
CA MET A 1 -19.96 9.46 -7.89
C MET A 1 -19.82 10.08 -9.27
N THR A 2 -20.65 11.05 -9.67
CA THR A 2 -20.45 11.72 -10.97
C THR A 2 -19.34 12.77 -10.86
N ARG A 3 -18.71 13.11 -11.99
CA ARG A 3 -17.67 14.15 -12.04
C ARG A 3 -18.11 15.47 -11.42
N LYS A 4 -19.30 15.96 -11.77
CA LYS A 4 -19.86 17.22 -11.23
C LYS A 4 -20.07 17.18 -9.71
N GLN A 5 -20.51 16.04 -9.18
CA GLN A 5 -20.63 15.85 -7.72
C GLN A 5 -19.26 15.91 -7.04
N LEU A 6 -18.25 15.31 -7.67
CA LEU A 6 -16.89 15.30 -7.14
C LEU A 6 -16.26 16.70 -7.17
N GLU A 7 -16.34 17.42 -8.30
CA GLU A 7 -15.86 18.80 -8.44
C GLU A 7 -16.47 19.70 -7.35
N ARG A 8 -17.78 19.61 -7.14
CA ARG A 8 -18.48 20.36 -6.10
C ARG A 8 -17.93 20.09 -4.69
N LYS A 9 -17.63 18.83 -4.35
CA LYS A 9 -17.03 18.49 -3.04
C LYS A 9 -15.65 19.13 -2.84
N TYR A 10 -14.84 19.23 -3.90
CA TYR A 10 -13.55 19.94 -3.82
C TYR A 10 -13.77 21.45 -3.62
N GLU A 11 -14.66 22.07 -4.40
CA GLU A 11 -14.96 23.50 -4.34
C GLU A 11 -15.54 23.91 -2.98
N GLU A 12 -16.45 23.11 -2.40
CA GLU A 12 -17.02 23.34 -1.07
C GLU A 12 -15.95 23.35 0.04
N ARG A 13 -14.78 22.75 -0.19
CA ARG A 13 -13.61 22.78 0.70
C ARG A 13 -12.54 23.80 0.30
N GLY A 14 -12.80 24.65 -0.71
CA GLY A 14 -11.83 25.62 -1.22
C GLY A 14 -10.67 25.00 -2.01
N LEU A 15 -10.83 23.76 -2.49
CA LEU A 15 -9.85 23.04 -3.30
C LEU A 15 -10.09 23.29 -4.81
N ASN A 16 -10.06 24.56 -5.21
CA ASN A 16 -10.42 24.99 -6.58
C ASN A 16 -9.47 24.46 -7.68
N ASN A 17 -8.30 23.95 -7.32
CA ASN A 17 -7.37 23.29 -8.23
C ASN A 17 -7.55 21.77 -8.27
N TYR A 18 -8.59 21.24 -7.63
CA TYR A 18 -8.90 19.82 -7.51
C TYR A 18 -7.73 18.99 -6.97
N ARG A 19 -6.95 19.54 -6.02
CA ARG A 19 -5.85 18.82 -5.36
C ARG A 19 -6.17 18.55 -3.90
N ILE A 20 -5.97 17.31 -3.49
CA ILE A 20 -6.00 16.89 -2.08
C ILE A 20 -4.75 17.44 -1.40
N ARG A 21 -4.89 18.04 -0.21
CA ARG A 21 -3.76 18.60 0.55
C ARG A 21 -3.49 17.84 1.83
N THR A 22 -4.52 17.24 2.41
CA THR A 22 -4.45 16.49 3.66
C THR A 22 -5.24 15.19 3.57
N VAL A 23 -5.03 14.31 4.54
CA VAL A 23 -5.83 13.08 4.70
C VAL A 23 -7.29 13.39 5.06
N ASP A 24 -7.56 14.51 5.73
CA ASP A 24 -8.91 15.00 5.97
C ASP A 24 -9.66 15.35 4.67
N ASP A 25 -8.96 15.91 3.69
CA ASP A 25 -9.54 16.17 2.37
C ASP A 25 -9.89 14.85 1.67
N LEU A 26 -9.03 13.83 1.81
CA LEU A 26 -9.27 12.49 1.27
C LEU A 26 -10.55 11.88 1.88
N LYS A 27 -10.68 11.98 3.21
CA LYS A 27 -11.88 11.54 3.95
C LYS A 27 -13.12 12.32 3.54
N ALA A 28 -13.06 13.65 3.50
CA ALA A 28 -14.23 14.48 3.20
C ALA A 28 -14.70 14.35 1.73
N VAL A 29 -13.77 14.30 0.78
CA VAL A 29 -14.09 14.29 -0.65
C VAL A 29 -14.43 12.88 -1.11
N HIS A 30 -13.57 11.90 -0.79
CA HIS A 30 -13.65 10.54 -1.31
C HIS A 30 -14.21 9.53 -0.32
N ASN A 31 -14.52 9.93 0.92
CA ASN A 31 -14.98 9.03 1.98
C ASN A 31 -13.99 7.90 2.25
N ILE A 32 -12.70 8.23 2.24
CA ILE A 32 -11.60 7.32 2.51
C ILE A 32 -10.94 7.79 3.80
N ASP A 33 -11.19 7.05 4.87
CA ASP A 33 -10.47 7.21 6.12
C ASP A 33 -9.28 6.26 6.13
N ILE A 34 -8.08 6.82 6.05
CA ILE A 34 -6.86 6.01 6.00
C ILE A 34 -6.53 5.38 7.35
N GLU A 35 -7.03 5.94 8.46
CA GLU A 35 -6.79 5.43 9.80
C GLU A 35 -7.58 4.14 10.06
N GLU A 36 -8.67 3.95 9.31
CA GLU A 36 -9.49 2.74 9.34
C GLU A 36 -8.97 1.64 8.39
N LEU A 37 -7.91 1.90 7.61
CA LEU A 37 -7.33 0.89 6.73
C LEU A 37 -6.68 -0.22 7.54
N LYS A 38 -6.93 -1.46 7.12
CA LYS A 38 -6.35 -2.64 7.77
C LYS A 38 -4.82 -2.55 7.78
N GLY A 39 -4.24 -2.54 8.97
CA GLY A 39 -2.80 -2.53 9.19
C GLY A 39 -2.21 -1.16 9.47
N TYR A 40 -2.96 -0.06 9.30
CA TYR A 40 -2.52 1.30 9.61
C TYR A 40 -2.17 1.46 11.10
N GLU A 41 -2.94 0.83 11.97
CA GLU A 41 -2.76 0.82 13.41
C GLU A 41 -1.41 0.18 13.83
N ASN A 42 -0.89 -0.71 12.98
CA ASN A 42 0.36 -1.44 13.18
C ASN A 42 1.59 -0.70 12.63
N LEU A 43 1.44 0.41 11.92
CA LEU A 43 2.57 1.19 11.44
C LEU A 43 3.25 1.96 12.59
N SER A 44 4.57 2.15 12.48
CA SER A 44 5.29 3.17 13.26
C SER A 44 4.90 4.56 12.78
N ASP A 45 5.19 5.59 13.58
CA ASP A 45 4.87 6.97 13.22
C ASP A 45 5.59 7.41 11.93
N GLU A 46 6.82 6.94 11.70
CA GLU A 46 7.57 7.16 10.47
C GLU A 46 6.84 6.58 9.23
N TYR A 47 6.38 5.33 9.31
CA TYR A 47 5.67 4.70 8.20
C TYR A 47 4.27 5.27 7.98
N ARG A 48 3.63 5.81 9.04
CA ARG A 48 2.37 6.56 8.90
C ARG A 48 2.61 7.83 8.11
N GLU A 49 3.59 8.64 8.51
CA GLU A 49 3.91 9.90 7.83
C GLU A 49 4.26 9.65 6.35
N LEU A 50 5.07 8.62 6.06
CA LEU A 50 5.39 8.23 4.69
C LEU A 50 4.14 7.83 3.90
N PHE A 51 3.24 7.03 4.51
CA PHE A 51 2.01 6.62 3.85
C PHE A 51 1.07 7.79 3.57
N GLU A 52 0.90 8.71 4.54
CA GLU A 52 0.05 9.90 4.39
C GLU A 52 0.49 10.77 3.21
N LYS A 53 1.80 11.03 3.08
CA LYS A 53 2.34 11.78 1.94
C LYS A 53 2.14 11.01 0.63
N THR A 54 2.45 9.72 0.64
CA THR A 54 2.34 8.86 -0.53
C THR A 54 0.90 8.76 -1.04
N ILE A 55 -0.09 8.57 -0.16
CA ILE A 55 -1.49 8.41 -0.58
C ILE A 55 -2.05 9.72 -1.13
N ILE A 56 -1.68 10.87 -0.56
CA ILE A 56 -2.05 12.19 -1.10
C ILE A 56 -1.43 12.37 -2.50
N HIS A 57 -0.15 12.02 -2.67
CA HIS A 57 0.52 12.09 -3.97
C HIS A 57 -0.12 11.14 -4.98
N PHE A 58 -0.39 9.90 -4.57
CA PHE A 58 -1.08 8.88 -5.36
C PHE A 58 -2.39 9.41 -5.93
N PHE A 59 -3.29 9.91 -5.07
CA PHE A 59 -4.58 10.44 -5.51
C PHE A 59 -4.39 11.63 -6.45
N ASN A 60 -3.48 12.55 -6.12
CA ASN A 60 -3.23 13.72 -6.96
C ASN A 60 -2.66 13.37 -8.34
N ALA A 61 -1.93 12.26 -8.48
CA ALA A 61 -1.43 11.75 -9.75
C ALA A 61 -2.52 11.11 -10.62
N GLN A 62 -3.64 10.69 -10.03
CA GLN A 62 -4.78 10.17 -10.78
C GLN A 62 -5.63 11.30 -11.38
N GLY A 63 -6.22 11.02 -12.54
CA GLY A 63 -7.27 11.85 -13.11
C GLY A 63 -8.51 11.87 -12.19
N LEU A 64 -9.23 12.99 -12.17
CA LEU A 64 -10.32 13.25 -11.22
C LEU A 64 -11.39 12.13 -11.23
N GLU A 65 -11.74 11.61 -12.40
CA GLU A 65 -12.70 10.51 -12.56
C GLU A 65 -12.19 9.20 -11.94
N LYS A 66 -10.92 8.85 -12.18
CA LYS A 66 -10.31 7.62 -11.65
C LYS A 66 -10.18 7.62 -10.13
N ARG A 67 -10.01 8.79 -9.50
CA ARG A 67 -9.90 8.90 -8.02
C ARG A 67 -11.11 8.30 -7.31
N ALA A 68 -12.30 8.42 -7.89
CA ALA A 68 -13.52 7.87 -7.31
C ALA A 68 -13.55 6.32 -7.31
N GLU A 69 -12.68 5.69 -8.09
CA GLU A 69 -12.53 4.23 -8.20
C GLU A 69 -11.31 3.73 -7.41
N CYS A 70 -10.50 4.62 -6.85
CA CYS A 70 -9.34 4.27 -6.04
C CYS A 70 -9.80 3.94 -4.62
N ILE A 71 -9.91 2.66 -4.29
CA ILE A 71 -10.34 2.20 -2.96
C ILE A 71 -9.16 1.48 -2.28
N PRO A 72 -8.39 2.18 -1.42
CA PRO A 72 -7.36 1.53 -0.62
C PRO A 72 -8.02 0.61 0.41
N LYS A 73 -7.41 -0.55 0.67
CA LYS A 73 -7.98 -1.59 1.54
C LYS A 73 -7.10 -1.95 2.73
N ALA A 74 -5.79 -1.91 2.54
CA ALA A 74 -4.83 -2.30 3.56
C ALA A 74 -3.50 -1.58 3.36
N ILE A 75 -2.73 -1.46 4.43
CA ILE A 75 -1.37 -0.90 4.43
C ILE A 75 -0.55 -1.69 5.44
N ASN A 76 0.64 -2.14 5.03
CA ASN A 76 1.50 -2.94 5.89
C ASN A 76 2.97 -2.61 5.61
N TYR A 77 3.76 -2.49 6.66
CA TYR A 77 5.20 -2.68 6.56
C TYR A 77 5.49 -4.18 6.56
N VAL A 78 6.18 -4.68 5.54
CA VAL A 78 6.37 -6.10 5.33
C VAL A 78 7.83 -6.48 5.19
N GLN A 79 8.14 -7.69 5.64
CA GLN A 79 9.29 -8.46 5.23
C GLN A 79 8.87 -9.44 4.15
N ASP A 80 9.56 -9.36 3.02
CA ASP A 80 9.33 -10.17 1.85
C ASP A 80 10.53 -11.09 1.62
N THR A 81 10.32 -12.39 1.74
CA THR A 81 11.38 -13.40 1.56
C THR A 81 11.12 -14.23 0.31
N GLU A 82 12.03 -14.12 -0.64
CA GLU A 82 12.08 -14.96 -1.84
C GLU A 82 13.02 -16.14 -1.64
N TYR A 83 12.59 -17.32 -2.09
CA TYR A 83 13.32 -18.59 -1.98
C TYR A 83 13.78 -19.01 -3.37
N ILE A 84 15.09 -18.95 -3.61
CA ILE A 84 15.72 -19.24 -4.91
C ILE A 84 16.48 -20.57 -4.81
N SER A 85 16.21 -21.48 -5.74
CA SER A 85 16.92 -22.77 -5.82
C SER A 85 18.37 -22.61 -6.31
N GLU A 86 19.16 -23.68 -6.23
CA GLU A 86 20.50 -23.73 -6.84
C GLU A 86 20.48 -23.55 -8.36
N SER A 87 19.37 -23.90 -9.02
CA SER A 87 19.17 -23.70 -10.46
C SER A 87 18.61 -22.31 -10.81
N GLU A 88 18.70 -21.35 -9.88
CA GLU A 88 18.23 -19.96 -10.05
C GLU A 88 16.72 -19.80 -10.31
N LEU A 89 15.92 -20.83 -9.99
CA LEU A 89 14.45 -20.74 -10.06
C LEU A 89 13.89 -20.14 -8.77
N LEU A 90 12.92 -19.22 -8.91
CA LEU A 90 12.10 -18.72 -7.81
C LEU A 90 11.12 -19.81 -7.36
N VAL A 91 11.44 -20.49 -6.26
CA VAL A 91 10.67 -21.62 -5.74
C VAL A 91 9.42 -21.15 -4.99
N GLY A 92 9.53 -20.04 -4.29
CA GLY A 92 8.42 -19.52 -3.51
C GLY A 92 8.74 -18.19 -2.85
N LYS A 93 7.71 -17.63 -2.23
CA LYS A 93 7.74 -16.30 -1.62
C LYS A 93 6.94 -16.31 -0.33
N VAL A 94 7.45 -15.68 0.73
CA VAL A 94 6.75 -15.54 2.02
C VAL A 94 6.74 -14.07 2.38
N ILE A 95 5.54 -13.53 2.57
CA ILE A 95 5.35 -12.14 2.96
C ILE A 95 4.81 -12.11 4.38
N LYS A 96 5.51 -11.41 5.26
CA LYS A 96 5.12 -11.22 6.66
C LYS A 96 4.98 -9.73 6.93
N ALA A 97 3.94 -9.31 7.61
CA ALA A 97 3.88 -7.95 8.12
C ALA A 97 4.53 -7.85 9.49
N ILE A 98 5.19 -6.70 9.68
CA ILE A 98 5.89 -6.32 10.90
C ILE A 98 5.11 -5.14 11.49
N SER A 99 4.61 -5.32 12.72
CA SER A 99 3.98 -4.23 13.47
C SER A 99 5.03 -3.32 14.11
N LYS A 100 4.61 -2.12 14.54
CA LYS A 100 5.37 -1.19 15.40
C LYS A 100 5.96 -1.82 16.67
N ASP A 101 5.30 -2.86 17.21
CA ASP A 101 5.79 -3.60 18.39
C ASP A 101 6.74 -4.76 18.01
N ASN A 102 7.24 -4.80 16.77
CA ASN A 102 8.04 -5.89 16.18
C ASN A 102 7.35 -7.27 16.18
N LYS A 103 6.02 -7.33 16.34
CA LYS A 103 5.26 -8.57 16.14
C LYS A 103 5.17 -8.89 14.65
N ILE A 104 5.43 -10.15 14.31
CA ILE A 104 5.48 -10.63 12.94
C ILE A 104 4.29 -11.55 12.67
N HIS A 105 3.58 -11.33 11.58
CA HIS A 105 2.50 -12.21 11.13
C HIS A 105 2.62 -12.51 9.65
N THR A 106 2.50 -13.79 9.27
CA THR A 106 2.53 -14.20 7.85
C THR A 106 1.22 -13.78 7.19
N ILE A 107 1.31 -12.95 6.13
CA ILE A 107 0.15 -12.53 5.34
C ILE A 107 -0.03 -13.48 4.15
N HIS A 108 1.07 -13.81 3.46
CA HIS A 108 1.02 -14.68 2.29
C HIS A 108 2.19 -15.66 2.24
N ARG A 109 1.91 -16.82 1.64
CA ARG A 109 2.90 -17.81 1.25
C ARG A 109 2.56 -18.32 -0.14
N TYR A 110 3.47 -18.12 -1.06
CA TYR A 110 3.41 -18.59 -2.44
C TYR A 110 4.41 -19.72 -2.65
N VAL A 111 3.98 -20.75 -3.37
CA VAL A 111 4.83 -21.85 -3.82
C VAL A 111 4.66 -21.95 -5.32
N PHE A 112 5.72 -21.66 -6.06
CA PHE A 112 5.72 -21.65 -7.52
C PHE A 112 6.26 -22.97 -8.05
N GLU A 113 7.37 -23.45 -7.48
CA GLU A 113 7.99 -24.72 -7.87
C GLU A 113 7.72 -25.82 -6.83
N LYS A 114 7.03 -26.87 -7.26
CA LYS A 114 6.71 -28.02 -6.39
C LYS A 114 7.88 -28.99 -6.34
N GLY A 115 8.10 -29.60 -5.18
CA GLY A 115 9.12 -30.64 -4.99
C GLY A 115 10.50 -30.12 -4.55
N ILE A 116 10.73 -28.81 -4.57
CA ILE A 116 11.94 -28.19 -4.01
C ILE A 116 11.62 -27.64 -2.62
N PRO A 117 12.21 -28.19 -1.54
CA PRO A 117 11.99 -27.66 -0.19
C PRO A 117 12.62 -26.27 -0.01
N PHE A 118 11.91 -25.36 0.66
CA PHE A 118 12.42 -24.02 1.01
C PHE A 118 13.72 -24.08 1.83
N SER A 119 13.95 -25.16 2.59
CA SER A 119 15.19 -25.36 3.36
C SER A 119 16.44 -25.57 2.49
N LYS A 120 16.27 -25.91 1.20
CA LYS A 120 17.36 -26.04 0.23
C LYS A 120 17.55 -24.78 -0.63
N CYS A 121 16.76 -23.74 -0.40
CA CYS A 121 16.80 -22.52 -1.19
C CYS A 121 17.65 -21.45 -0.50
N ARG A 122 18.35 -20.63 -1.29
CA ARG A 122 18.88 -19.34 -0.83
C ARG A 122 17.72 -18.40 -0.59
N LYS A 123 17.88 -17.51 0.40
CA LYS A 123 16.85 -16.54 0.80
C LYS A 123 17.33 -15.15 0.44
N TYR A 124 16.47 -14.40 -0.25
CA TYR A 124 16.61 -12.97 -0.41
C TYR A 124 15.49 -12.31 0.34
N THR A 125 15.82 -11.38 1.24
CA THR A 125 14.84 -10.70 2.08
C THR A 125 14.93 -9.21 1.84
N SER A 126 13.78 -8.59 1.60
CA SER A 126 13.63 -7.14 1.53
C SER A 126 12.52 -6.71 2.50
N GLU A 127 12.61 -5.48 2.97
CA GLU A 127 11.59 -4.89 3.83
C GLU A 127 11.11 -3.58 3.20
N TYR A 128 9.80 -3.38 3.16
CA TYR A 128 9.20 -2.22 2.51
C TYR A 128 7.78 -1.99 2.98
N LEU A 129 7.30 -0.76 2.81
CA LEU A 129 5.92 -0.39 3.03
C LEU A 129 5.11 -0.71 1.76
N ARG A 130 3.90 -1.26 1.90
CA ARG A 130 3.02 -1.53 0.77
C ARG A 130 1.56 -1.29 1.10
N PHE A 131 0.78 -0.82 0.14
CA PHE A 131 -0.67 -0.69 0.27
C PHE A 131 -1.42 -1.52 -0.76
N GLU A 132 -2.61 -1.97 -0.39
CA GLU A 132 -3.53 -2.65 -1.28
C GLU A 132 -4.53 -1.63 -1.83
N LEU A 133 -4.65 -1.56 -3.15
CA LEU A 133 -5.64 -0.75 -3.86
C LEU A 133 -6.32 -1.63 -4.90
N ASN A 134 -7.65 -1.71 -4.88
CA ASN A 134 -8.41 -2.49 -5.88
C ASN A 134 -7.94 -3.96 -6.03
N ASN A 135 -7.46 -4.58 -4.94
CA ASN A 135 -6.87 -5.93 -4.86
C ASN A 135 -5.47 -6.08 -5.48
N GLU A 136 -4.81 -4.98 -5.83
CA GLU A 136 -3.42 -4.94 -6.26
C GLU A 136 -2.54 -4.37 -5.14
N TRP A 137 -1.33 -4.91 -5.01
CA TRP A 137 -0.37 -4.47 -4.00
C TRP A 137 0.66 -3.55 -4.66
N PHE A 138 0.81 -2.36 -4.08
CA PHE A 138 1.76 -1.35 -4.52
C PHE A 138 2.86 -1.18 -3.48
N HIS A 139 4.11 -1.21 -3.93
CA HIS A 139 5.28 -0.99 -3.09
C HIS A 139 5.53 0.50 -2.94
N ILE A 140 5.69 0.99 -1.71
CA ILE A 140 6.00 2.39 -1.41
C ILE A 140 7.52 2.52 -1.25
N THR A 141 8.10 3.48 -1.96
CA THR A 141 9.51 3.85 -1.81
C THR A 141 9.65 5.02 -0.84
N GLU A 142 10.89 5.25 -0.37
CA GLU A 142 11.23 6.38 0.51
C GLU A 142 10.92 7.76 -0.13
N ASN A 143 10.84 7.84 -1.46
CA ASN A 143 10.57 9.06 -2.21
C ASN A 143 9.06 9.25 -2.51
N GLU A 144 8.18 8.63 -1.73
CA GLU A 144 6.72 8.72 -1.89
C GLU A 144 6.23 8.23 -3.27
N GLN A 145 7.02 7.35 -3.92
CA GLN A 145 6.65 6.73 -5.18
C GLN A 145 6.06 5.35 -4.94
N TRP A 146 5.28 4.87 -5.92
CA TRP A 146 4.70 3.54 -5.89
C TRP A 146 4.88 2.81 -7.22
N TYR A 147 4.99 1.48 -7.16
CA TYR A 147 5.01 0.58 -8.31
C TYR A 147 4.38 -0.77 -8.00
#